data_AF-A0AAU0S9R8-F1
#
_entry.id   AF-A0AAU0S9R8-F1
#
_cell.length_a   1.000
_cell.length_b   1.000
_cell.length_c   1.000
_cell.angle_alpha   90.00
_cell.angle_beta   90.00
_cell.angle_gamma   90.00
#
_symmetry.space_group_name_H-M   'P 1'
#
loop_
_entity.id
_entity.type
_entity.pdbx_description
1 polymer ?
#
loop_
_entity_poly.entity_id
_entity_poly.type
_entity_poly.pdbx_seq_one_letter_code
_entity_poly.pdbx_strand_id
1 'polypeptide(L)'
;MQVEVHQLAQALQPVLEPLLAAGLNVVVDHFGRPDPLLGITDPGFRYLLALGASQNVWVKLSAAYRNGAEGRGEQIALAAMPLLLAQFGPQRLLWGSDWPHTLYEASAHYGQQTLMLEQYLPNQAARRIVLRDSPAALFGFSA
;
A
#
# COMPACT_ATOMS: atom_id res chain seq x y z
N MET A 1 5.17 0.79 -18.26
CA MET A 1 5.28 -0.60 -17.80
C MET A 1 5.62 -0.57 -16.32
N GLN A 2 5.00 -1.42 -15.52
CA GLN A 2 5.25 -1.50 -14.08
C GLN A 2 5.44 -2.95 -13.64
N VAL A 3 6.06 -3.13 -12.48
CA VAL A 3 6.16 -4.42 -11.79
C VAL A 3 5.44 -4.31 -10.46
N GLU A 4 4.59 -5.27 -10.14
CA GLU A 4 3.92 -5.37 -8.84
C GLU A 4 4.67 -6.36 -7.95
N VAL A 5 4.95 -5.96 -6.71
CA VAL A 5 5.75 -6.72 -5.76
C VAL A 5 4.94 -6.97 -4.48
N HIS A 6 4.68 -8.25 -4.23
CA HIS A 6 4.09 -8.75 -3.00
C HIS A 6 5.12 -9.60 -2.24
N GLN A 7 5.72 -9.01 -1.22
CA GLN A 7 6.67 -9.64 -0.30
C GLN A 7 6.50 -9.05 1.10
N LEU A 8 7.01 -9.73 2.13
CA LEU A 8 7.17 -9.12 3.45
C LEU A 8 8.14 -7.94 3.37
N ALA A 9 7.94 -6.92 4.21
CA ALA A 9 8.70 -5.68 4.15
C ALA A 9 10.23 -5.91 4.21
N GLN A 10 10.68 -6.84 5.05
CA GLN A 10 12.09 -7.22 5.19
C GLN A 10 12.75 -7.74 3.92
N ALA A 11 11.97 -8.24 2.96
CA ALA A 11 12.46 -8.79 1.69
C ALA A 11 12.33 -7.78 0.53
N LEU A 12 11.82 -6.57 0.78
CA LEU A 12 11.61 -5.59 -0.29
C LEU A 12 12.92 -5.09 -0.88
N GLN A 13 13.93 -4.78 -0.07
CA GLN A 13 15.17 -4.18 -0.54
C GLN A 13 15.86 -4.97 -1.67
N PRO A 14 16.19 -6.26 -1.52
CA PRO A 14 16.85 -7.01 -2.58
C PRO A 14 15.99 -7.19 -3.85
N VAL A 15 14.67 -7.02 -3.75
CA VAL A 15 13.75 -7.10 -4.91
C VAL A 15 13.59 -5.74 -5.59
N LEU A 16 13.46 -4.66 -4.83
CA LEU A 16 13.18 -3.32 -5.35
C LEU A 16 14.41 -2.66 -5.95
N GLU A 17 15.59 -2.80 -5.34
CA GLU A 17 16.82 -2.17 -5.83
C GLU A 17 17.12 -2.42 -7.32
N PRO A 18 17.14 -3.68 -7.83
CA PRO A 18 17.39 -3.91 -9.25
C PRO A 18 16.30 -3.37 -10.17
N LEU A 19 15.02 -3.41 -9.75
CA LEU A 19 13.91 -2.86 -10.53
C LEU A 19 14.00 -1.34 -10.66
N LEU A 20 14.34 -0.67 -9.56
CA LEU A 20 14.53 0.78 -9.52
C LEU A 20 15.78 1.22 -10.28
N ALA A 21 16.87 0.46 -10.20
CA ALA A 21 18.07 0.70 -11.00
C ALA A 21 17.80 0.57 -12.52
N ALA A 22 16.87 -0.30 -12.90
CA ALA A 22 16.39 -0.42 -14.28
C ALA A 22 15.39 0.69 -14.70
N GLY A 23 15.06 1.63 -13.81
CA GLY A 23 14.15 2.74 -14.08
C GLY A 23 12.67 2.34 -14.15
N LEU A 24 12.32 1.15 -13.65
CA LEU A 24 10.93 0.65 -13.69
C LEU A 24 10.06 1.31 -12.63
N ASN A 25 8.78 1.47 -12.95
CA ASN A 25 7.76 1.76 -11.96
C ASN A 25 7.45 0.49 -11.16
N VAL A 26 7.35 0.61 -9.84
CA VAL A 26 7.06 -0.50 -8.94
C VAL A 26 5.84 -0.19 -8.07
N VAL A 27 4.95 -1.17 -7.95
CA VAL A 27 3.82 -1.13 -7.00
C VAL A 27 4.13 -2.10 -5.87
N VAL A 28 4.13 -1.61 -4.63
CA VAL A 28 4.29 -2.44 -3.44
C VAL A 28 2.92 -2.71 -2.84
N ASP A 29 2.58 -3.99 -2.68
CA ASP A 29 1.26 -4.40 -2.23
C ASP A 29 1.02 -4.26 -0.72
N HIS A 30 -0.26 -4.16 -0.39
CA HIS A 30 -0.83 -4.32 0.95
C HIS A 30 -0.10 -3.55 2.06
N PHE A 31 -0.02 -2.23 1.92
CA PHE A 31 0.67 -1.32 2.84
C PHE A 31 2.17 -1.60 3.02
N GLY A 32 2.79 -2.39 2.14
CA GLY A 32 4.19 -2.79 2.27
C GLY A 32 4.44 -4.00 3.14
N ARG A 33 3.39 -4.70 3.59
CA ARG A 33 3.47 -5.96 4.35
C ARG A 33 4.48 -5.92 5.51
N PRO A 34 4.41 -4.93 6.43
CA PRO A 34 5.24 -4.93 7.63
C PRO A 34 5.01 -6.21 8.45
N ASP A 35 6.06 -6.62 9.17
CA ASP A 35 5.98 -7.67 10.16
C ASP A 35 4.90 -7.31 11.23
N PRO A 36 3.96 -8.22 11.56
CA PRO A 36 2.86 -7.92 12.49
C PRO A 36 3.31 -7.56 13.92
N LEU A 37 4.47 -8.06 14.36
CA LEU A 37 5.04 -7.78 15.68
C LEU A 37 5.68 -6.40 15.70
N LEU A 38 6.40 -6.03 14.63
CA LEU A 38 7.12 -4.76 14.54
C LEU A 38 6.25 -3.59 14.04
N GLY A 39 5.27 -3.87 13.19
CA GLY A 39 4.41 -2.87 12.56
C GLY A 39 5.21 -1.77 11.86
N ILE A 40 4.90 -0.50 12.13
CA ILE A 40 5.60 0.65 11.55
C ILE A 40 7.08 0.78 11.97
N THR A 41 7.53 -0.01 12.95
CA THR A 41 8.94 -0.03 13.37
C THR A 41 9.78 -1.06 12.62
N ASP A 42 9.16 -1.88 11.77
CA ASP A 42 9.84 -2.84 10.89
C ASP A 42 10.89 -2.12 10.04
N PRO A 43 12.18 -2.53 10.08
CA PRO A 43 13.24 -1.99 9.24
C PRO A 43 12.91 -2.01 7.73
N GLY A 44 12.24 -3.07 7.25
CA GLY A 44 11.80 -3.17 5.86
C GLY A 44 10.71 -2.16 5.51
N PHE A 45 9.80 -1.86 6.44
CA PHE A 45 8.81 -0.81 6.24
C PHE A 45 9.45 0.58 6.25
N ARG A 46 10.45 0.81 7.12
CA ARG A 46 11.24 2.05 7.11
C ARG A 46 12.03 2.22 5.81
N TYR A 47 12.58 1.13 5.27
CA TYR A 47 13.18 1.13 3.93
C TYR A 47 12.16 1.54 2.87
N LEU A 48 10.96 0.97 2.87
CA LEU A 48 9.89 1.38 1.96
C LEU A 48 9.58 2.87 2.08
N LEU A 49 9.44 3.40 3.29
CA LEU A 49 9.21 4.84 3.51
C LEU A 49 10.33 5.72 2.93
N ALA A 50 11.59 5.29 3.02
CA ALA A 50 12.72 6.02 2.45
C ALA A 50 12.65 6.09 0.90
N LEU A 51 11.98 5.13 0.24
CA LEU A 51 11.74 5.16 -1.20
C LEU A 51 10.69 6.20 -1.62
N GLY A 52 10.02 6.87 -0.68
CA GLY A 52 9.09 7.96 -0.98
C GLY A 52 9.74 9.14 -1.70
N ALA A 53 11.05 9.35 -1.54
CA ALA A 53 11.81 10.32 -2.32
C ALA A 53 11.95 9.93 -3.81
N SER A 54 11.81 8.63 -4.12
CA SER A 54 11.79 8.16 -5.51
C SER A 54 10.48 8.55 -6.19
N GLN A 55 10.53 8.74 -7.51
CA GLN A 55 9.33 9.03 -8.31
C GLN A 55 8.71 7.76 -8.94
N ASN A 56 9.28 6.58 -8.65
CA ASN A 56 8.98 5.35 -9.37
C ASN A 56 8.32 4.28 -8.48
N VAL A 57 7.97 4.58 -7.23
CA VAL A 57 7.36 3.63 -6.29
C VAL A 57 5.97 4.08 -5.88
N TRP A 58 5.00 3.19 -6.03
CA TRP A 58 3.63 3.31 -5.53
C TRP A 58 3.39 2.31 -4.40
N VAL A 59 2.52 2.65 -3.45
CA VAL A 59 2.08 1.73 -2.41
C VAL A 59 0.57 1.53 -2.51
N LYS A 60 0.14 0.26 -2.53
CA LYS A 60 -1.27 -0.12 -2.59
C LYS A 60 -1.85 -0.26 -1.18
N LEU A 61 -2.76 0.64 -0.82
CA LEU A 61 -3.59 0.62 0.37
C LEU A 61 -4.68 -0.44 0.23
N SER A 62 -4.34 -1.69 0.53
CA SER A 62 -5.21 -2.85 0.33
C SER A 62 -4.95 -3.92 1.39
N ALA A 63 -5.90 -4.83 1.59
CA ALA A 63 -5.75 -6.06 2.37
C ALA A 63 -5.06 -5.92 3.74
N ALA A 64 -5.38 -4.88 4.52
CA ALA A 64 -4.76 -4.65 5.83
C ALA A 64 -4.88 -5.89 6.74
N TYR A 65 -6.00 -6.61 6.66
CA TYR A 65 -6.28 -7.87 7.37
C TYR A 65 -5.25 -9.00 7.12
N ARG A 66 -4.39 -8.89 6.09
CA ARG A 66 -3.30 -9.85 5.84
C ARG A 66 -2.07 -9.57 6.69
N ASN A 67 -1.93 -8.36 7.27
CA ASN A 67 -0.75 -7.89 7.99
C ASN A 67 -0.80 -8.15 9.51
N GLY A 68 -1.60 -9.12 9.94
CA GLY A 68 -1.70 -9.54 11.33
C GLY A 68 -3.09 -10.10 11.62
N ALA A 69 -3.18 -11.02 12.57
CA ALA A 69 -4.44 -11.61 13.00
C ALA A 69 -5.23 -10.65 13.92
N GLU A 70 -6.51 -10.94 14.13
CA GLU A 70 -7.34 -10.32 15.18
C GLU A 70 -7.35 -8.77 15.15
N GLY A 71 -7.41 -8.19 13.95
CA GLY A 71 -7.46 -6.73 13.78
C GLY A 71 -6.10 -6.02 13.86
N ARG A 72 -5.01 -6.76 14.11
CA ARG A 72 -3.66 -6.21 14.20
C ARG A 72 -3.23 -5.55 12.89
N GLY A 73 -3.59 -6.13 11.75
CA GLY A 73 -3.26 -5.59 10.44
C GLY A 73 -3.88 -4.22 10.19
N GLU A 74 -5.14 -4.02 10.57
CA GLU A 74 -5.87 -2.76 10.48
C GLU A 74 -5.28 -1.68 11.42
N GLN A 75 -4.86 -2.07 12.64
CA GLN A 75 -4.16 -1.16 13.55
C GLN A 75 -2.82 -0.70 12.96
N ILE A 76 -2.08 -1.61 12.34
CA ILE A 76 -0.82 -1.27 11.67
C ILE A 76 -1.10 -0.35 10.48
N ALA A 77 -2.13 -0.62 9.67
CA ALA A 77 -2.52 0.23 8.55
C ALA A 77 -2.89 1.66 9.01
N LEU A 78 -3.64 1.81 10.11
CA LEU A 78 -3.95 3.11 10.72
C LEU A 78 -2.68 3.88 11.09
N ALA A 79 -1.70 3.21 11.70
CA ALA A 79 -0.42 3.83 12.07
C ALA A 79 0.48 4.13 10.86
N ALA A 80 0.45 3.29 9.83
CA ALA A 80 1.26 3.40 8.62
C ALA A 80 0.78 4.52 7.69
N MET A 81 -0.53 4.73 7.60
CA MET A 81 -1.14 5.65 6.64
C MET A 81 -0.59 7.09 6.68
N PRO A 82 -0.45 7.78 7.83
CA PRO A 82 0.13 9.13 7.84
C PRO A 82 1.59 9.16 7.36
N LEU A 83 2.37 8.10 7.64
CA LEU A 83 3.76 7.99 7.19
C LEU A 83 3.83 7.78 5.68
N LEU A 84 2.99 6.87 5.15
CA LEU A 84 2.88 6.63 3.72
C LEU A 84 2.42 7.90 2.98
N LEU A 85 1.41 8.59 3.50
CA LEU A 85 0.92 9.84 2.90
C LEU A 85 2.00 10.93 2.89
N ALA A 86 2.77 11.05 3.97
CA ALA A 86 3.84 12.04 4.06
C ALA A 86 4.98 11.78 3.07
N GLN A 87 5.36 10.51 2.87
CA GLN A 87 6.50 10.15 2.03
C GLN A 87 6.16 10.01 0.54
N PHE A 88 4.98 9.49 0.22
CA PHE A 88 4.57 9.21 -1.15
C PHE A 88 3.65 10.29 -1.74
N GLY A 89 2.92 11.01 -0.89
CA GLY A 89 1.79 11.84 -1.32
C GLY A 89 0.64 10.98 -1.89
N PRO A 90 -0.57 11.55 -2.06
CA PRO A 90 -1.70 10.80 -2.58
C PRO A 90 -1.49 10.33 -4.04
N GLN A 91 -0.60 10.97 -4.80
CA GLN A 91 -0.32 10.65 -6.21
C GLN A 91 0.42 9.33 -6.40
N ARG A 92 1.12 8.84 -5.35
CA ARG A 92 1.83 7.55 -5.35
C ARG A 92 1.19 6.52 -4.42
N LEU A 93 -0.05 6.74 -4.02
CA LEU A 93 -0.85 5.77 -3.28
C LEU A 93 -2.03 5.30 -4.12
N LEU A 94 -2.30 4.00 -4.06
CA LEU A 94 -3.39 3.34 -4.78
C LEU A 94 -4.31 2.67 -3.76
N TRP A 95 -5.56 2.42 -4.10
CA TRP A 95 -6.43 1.56 -3.30
C TRP A 95 -6.90 0.34 -4.11
N GLY A 96 -7.05 -0.78 -3.43
CA GLY A 96 -7.63 -2.00 -3.99
C GLY A 96 -8.36 -2.78 -2.91
N SER A 97 -9.47 -3.43 -3.27
CA SER A 97 -10.28 -4.20 -2.31
C SER A 97 -9.62 -5.51 -1.89
N ASP A 98 -8.77 -6.06 -2.75
CA ASP A 98 -8.23 -7.42 -2.64
C ASP A 98 -9.31 -8.52 -2.71
N TRP A 99 -10.46 -8.23 -3.33
CA TRP A 99 -11.50 -9.22 -3.58
C TRP A 99 -10.95 -10.36 -4.47
N PRO A 100 -11.28 -11.65 -4.21
CA PRO A 100 -12.31 -12.16 -3.31
C PRO A 100 -11.85 -12.40 -1.86
N HIS A 101 -10.76 -11.78 -1.42
CA HIS A 101 -10.17 -11.92 -0.09
C HIS A 101 -9.77 -13.37 0.20
N THR A 102 -9.05 -14.00 -0.74
CA THR A 102 -8.68 -15.42 -0.65
C THR A 102 -8.01 -15.77 0.67
N LEU A 103 -8.45 -16.88 1.30
CA LEU A 103 -8.10 -17.34 2.66
C LEU A 103 -8.71 -16.53 3.82
N TYR A 104 -9.50 -15.50 3.51
CA TYR A 104 -10.17 -14.60 4.46
C TYR A 104 -11.63 -14.38 4.07
N GLU A 105 -12.22 -15.24 3.25
CA GLU A 105 -13.56 -15.07 2.68
C GLU A 105 -14.65 -14.98 3.76
N ALA A 106 -14.42 -15.63 4.91
CA ALA A 106 -15.34 -15.63 6.04
C ALA A 106 -15.27 -14.36 6.92
N SER A 107 -14.20 -13.57 6.82
CA SER A 107 -13.93 -12.44 7.72
C SER A 107 -13.71 -11.11 7.01
N ALA A 108 -13.37 -11.13 5.72
CA ALA A 108 -13.14 -9.94 4.92
C ALA A 108 -14.26 -9.72 3.88
N HIS A 109 -14.78 -8.49 3.85
CA HIS A 109 -15.89 -8.10 2.98
C HIS A 109 -15.57 -6.80 2.24
N TYR A 110 -16.05 -6.70 0.99
CA TYR A 110 -15.75 -5.55 0.12
C TYR A 110 -16.18 -4.23 0.77
N GLY A 111 -17.42 -4.19 1.30
CA GLY A 111 -17.96 -3.01 1.98
C GLY A 111 -17.13 -2.57 3.19
N GLN A 112 -16.58 -3.53 3.93
CA GLN A 112 -15.70 -3.22 5.07
C GLN A 112 -14.39 -2.59 4.60
N GLN A 113 -13.79 -3.09 3.52
CA GLN A 113 -12.55 -2.53 2.98
C GLN A 113 -12.74 -1.10 2.44
N THR A 114 -13.90 -0.81 1.84
CA THR A 114 -14.23 0.55 1.40
C THR A 114 -14.43 1.50 2.58
N LEU A 115 -15.09 1.06 3.66
CA LEU A 115 -15.26 1.87 4.89
C LEU A 115 -13.92 2.14 5.59
N MET A 116 -13.04 1.14 5.64
CA MET A 116 -11.72 1.29 6.25
C MET A 116 -10.85 2.32 5.52
N LEU A 117 -10.94 2.41 4.18
CA LEU A 117 -10.24 3.47 3.43
C LEU A 117 -10.66 4.86 3.90
N GLU A 118 -11.94 5.08 4.22
CA GLU A 118 -12.42 6.38 4.71
C GLU A 118 -11.82 6.73 6.06
N GLN A 119 -11.58 5.73 6.91
CA GLN A 119 -10.92 5.90 8.20
C GLN A 119 -9.43 6.19 8.05
N TYR A 120 -8.75 5.48 7.15
CA TYR A 120 -7.32 5.67 6.90
C TYR A 120 -7.04 7.04 6.27
N LEU A 121 -7.86 7.45 5.29
CA LEU A 121 -7.66 8.66 4.52
C LEU A 121 -8.92 9.55 4.58
N PRO A 122 -9.19 10.26 5.69
CA PRO A 122 -10.43 11.01 5.86
C PRO A 122 -10.59 12.17 4.87
N ASN A 123 -9.47 12.76 4.42
CA ASN A 123 -9.47 13.85 3.43
C ASN A 123 -10.02 13.37 2.08
N GLN A 124 -11.18 13.91 1.69
CA GLN A 124 -11.88 13.51 0.47
C GLN A 124 -11.09 13.84 -0.81
N ALA A 125 -10.36 14.96 -0.86
CA ALA A 125 -9.56 15.32 -2.03
C ALA A 125 -8.40 14.34 -2.22
N ALA A 126 -7.71 13.97 -1.14
CA ALA A 126 -6.69 12.93 -1.18
C ALA A 126 -7.27 11.57 -1.61
N ARG A 127 -8.43 11.16 -1.08
CA ARG A 127 -9.11 9.92 -1.50
C ARG A 127 -9.46 9.91 -2.98
N ARG A 128 -9.92 11.03 -3.55
CA ARG A 128 -10.21 11.10 -5.00
C ARG A 128 -8.95 10.82 -5.82
N ILE A 129 -7.81 11.35 -5.42
CA ILE A 129 -6.53 11.09 -6.11
C ILE A 129 -6.17 9.60 -6.00
N VAL A 130 -6.22 9.02 -4.80
CA VAL A 130 -5.88 7.60 -4.57
C VAL A 130 -6.81 6.64 -5.31
N LEU A 131 -8.10 6.97 -5.41
CA LEU A 131 -9.11 6.12 -6.05
C LEU A 131 -9.20 6.28 -7.57
N ARG A 132 -8.74 7.42 -8.11
CA ARG A 132 -8.95 7.77 -9.52
C ARG A 132 -7.69 8.26 -10.22
N ASP A 133 -7.11 9.36 -9.76
CA ASP A 133 -6.07 10.06 -10.52
C ASP A 133 -4.73 9.31 -10.51
N SER A 134 -4.32 8.77 -9.35
CA SER A 134 -3.11 7.95 -9.22
C SER A 134 -3.19 6.67 -10.07
N PRO A 135 -4.24 5.83 -9.96
CA PRO A 135 -4.37 4.65 -10.83
C PRO A 135 -4.53 5.03 -12.30
N ALA A 136 -5.23 6.11 -12.66
CA ALA A 136 -5.33 6.55 -14.05
C ALA A 136 -3.96 6.89 -14.65
N ALA A 137 -3.13 7.63 -13.90
CA ALA A 137 -1.78 7.98 -14.33
C ALA A 137 -0.87 6.75 -14.46
N LEU A 138 -0.95 5.81 -13.51
CA LEU A 138 -0.08 4.63 -13.50
C LEU A 138 -0.48 3.59 -14.55
N PHE A 139 -1.77 3.26 -14.64
CA PHE A 139 -2.29 2.20 -15.51
C PHE A 139 -2.72 2.69 -16.90
N GLY A 140 -2.74 4.00 -17.14
CA GLY A 140 -3.09 4.59 -18.43
C GLY A 140 -4.60 4.59 -18.72
N PHE A 141 -5.45 4.68 -17.69
CA PHE A 141 -6.88 4.86 -17.91
C PHE A 141 -7.16 6.28 -18.44
N SER A 142 -8.02 6.39 -19.46
CA SER A 142 -8.55 7.68 -19.90
C SER A 142 -9.43 8.29 -18.82
N ALA A 143 -9.21 9.58 -18.54
CA ALA A 143 -9.97 10.36 -17.57
C ALA A 143 -11.43 10.61 -18.01
#